data_AF-A0A5B0BPK2-F1
#
_entry.id   AF-A0A5B0BPK2-F1
#
_cell.length_a   1.000
_cell.length_b   1.000
_cell.length_c   1.000
_cell.angle_alpha   90.00
_cell.angle_beta   90.00
_cell.angle_gamma   90.00
#
_symmetry.space_group_name_H-M   'P 1'
#
loop_
_entity.id
_entity.type
_entity.pdbx_description
1 polymer ?
#
loop_
_entity_poly.entity_id
_entity_poly.type
_entity_poly.pdbx_seq_one_letter_code
_entity_poly.pdbx_strand_id
1 'polypeptide(L)'
;MNFQFVLDDLSAQHQADLLTIEKAMGEIPRSAYAVFELKACGLRFHRGLEDALEFLKTRLSAFHLVPLEMLLESTGFDLETLVKLVKRVPVILKARPSGANHTQ
;
A
#
# COMPACT_ATOMS: atom_id res chain seq x y z
N MET A 1 1.31 -5.84 -11.97
CA MET A 1 0.22 -4.88 -11.67
C MET A 1 0.89 -3.56 -11.33
N ASN A 2 0.62 -2.49 -12.08
CA ASN A 2 1.12 -1.17 -11.71
C ASN A 2 0.08 -0.51 -10.80
N PHE A 3 0.46 -0.36 -9.53
CA PHE A 3 -0.36 0.18 -8.46
C PHE A 3 0.27 1.49 -8.02
N GLN A 4 -0.43 2.60 -8.24
CA GLN A 4 0.07 3.94 -7.93
C GLN A 4 -0.97 4.71 -7.16
N PHE A 5 -0.54 5.46 -6.15
CA PHE A 5 -1.36 6.39 -5.42
C PHE A 5 -1.50 7.70 -6.20
N VAL A 6 -2.70 8.27 -6.16
CA VAL A 6 -2.92 9.66 -6.54
C VAL A 6 -2.40 10.53 -5.40
N LEU A 7 -1.46 11.42 -5.71
CA LEU A 7 -0.72 12.21 -4.71
C LEU A 7 -1.26 13.64 -4.54
N ASP A 8 -2.19 14.05 -5.39
CA ASP A 8 -2.77 15.39 -5.38
C ASP A 8 -3.44 15.70 -4.04
N ASP A 9 -3.34 16.96 -3.59
CA ASP A 9 -3.92 17.47 -2.35
C ASP A 9 -3.45 16.78 -1.05
N LEU A 10 -2.37 15.98 -1.09
CA LEU A 10 -1.74 15.40 0.09
C LEU A 10 -0.60 16.29 0.62
N SER A 11 -0.31 16.19 1.92
CA SER A 11 0.86 16.85 2.50
C SER A 11 2.16 16.26 1.94
N ALA A 12 3.24 17.06 1.92
CA ALA A 12 4.54 16.60 1.40
C ALA A 12 5.04 15.33 2.09
N GLN A 13 4.84 15.20 3.41
CA GLN A 13 5.20 14.00 4.15
C GLN A 13 4.38 12.78 3.70
N HIS A 14 3.06 12.94 3.57
CA HIS A 14 2.18 11.84 3.14
C HIS A 14 2.52 11.40 1.71
N GLN A 15 2.83 12.34 0.81
CA GLN A 15 3.31 12.00 -0.53
C GLN A 15 4.62 11.19 -0.51
N ALA A 16 5.59 11.62 0.32
CA ALA A 16 6.86 10.91 0.46
C ALA A 16 6.68 9.49 1.01
N ASP A 17 5.80 9.31 1.99
CA ASP A 17 5.47 8.00 2.57
C ASP A 17 4.83 7.08 1.52
N LEU A 18 3.88 7.59 0.73
CA LEU A 18 3.23 6.82 -0.34
C LEU A 18 4.18 6.43 -1.47
N LEU A 19 5.11 7.32 -1.83
CA LEU A 19 6.16 7.03 -2.81
C LEU A 19 7.13 5.96 -2.27
N THR A 20 7.42 5.98 -0.97
CA THR A 20 8.21 4.93 -0.31
C THR A 20 7.51 3.57 -0.40
N ILE A 21 6.20 3.55 -0.14
CA ILE A 21 5.37 2.34 -0.28
C ILE A 21 5.34 1.87 -1.75
N GLU A 22 5.13 2.78 -2.72
CA GLU A 22 5.16 2.44 -4.16
C GLU A 22 6.47 1.82 -4.59
N LYS A 23 7.60 2.39 -4.17
CA LYS A 23 8.92 1.87 -4.49
C LYS A 23 9.09 0.45 -3.94
N ALA A 24 8.79 0.25 -2.65
CA ALA A 24 8.88 -1.07 -2.02
C ALA A 24 7.95 -2.09 -2.70
N MET A 25 6.76 -1.67 -3.13
CA MET A 25 5.84 -2.53 -3.88
C MET A 25 6.37 -2.97 -5.24
N GLY A 26 7.24 -2.16 -5.87
CA GLY A 26 7.93 -2.51 -7.11
C GLY A 26 9.00 -3.59 -6.93
N GLU A 27 9.57 -3.69 -5.72
CA GLU A 27 10.65 -4.62 -5.39
C GLU A 27 10.11 -5.95 -4.81
N ILE A 28 9.00 -5.91 -4.09
CA ILE A 28 8.41 -7.08 -3.42
C ILE A 28 7.29 -7.69 -4.28
N PRO A 29 7.44 -8.92 -4.79
CA PRO A 29 6.40 -9.56 -5.60
C PRO A 29 5.05 -9.62 -4.87
N ARG A 30 3.98 -9.25 -5.57
CA ARG A 30 2.56 -9.35 -5.13
C ARG A 30 2.16 -8.41 -3.98
N SER A 31 3.09 -7.65 -3.41
CA SER A 31 2.80 -6.64 -2.36
C SER A 31 1.76 -5.60 -2.79
N ALA A 32 1.81 -5.14 -4.04
CA ALA A 32 0.79 -4.25 -4.62
C ALA A 32 -0.63 -4.82 -4.56
N TYR A 33 -0.78 -6.12 -4.80
CA TYR A 33 -2.07 -6.79 -4.70
C TYR A 33 -2.48 -6.97 -3.24
N ALA A 34 -1.53 -7.24 -2.34
CA ALA A 34 -1.79 -7.28 -0.90
C ALA A 34 -2.29 -5.93 -0.37
N VAL A 35 -1.71 -4.80 -0.81
CA VAL A 35 -2.17 -3.45 -0.45
C VAL A 35 -3.54 -3.14 -1.05
N PHE A 36 -3.83 -3.61 -2.28
CA PHE A 36 -5.15 -3.50 -2.88
C PHE A 36 -6.22 -4.20 -2.02
N GLU A 37 -5.98 -5.46 -1.66
CA GLU A 37 -6.89 -6.25 -0.82
C GLU A 37 -7.02 -5.66 0.60
N LEU A 38 -5.92 -5.16 1.18
CA LEU A 38 -5.90 -4.46 2.46
C LEU A 38 -6.86 -3.27 2.47
N LYS A 39 -6.85 -2.47 1.40
CA LYS A 39 -7.77 -1.32 1.23
C LYS A 39 -9.22 -1.79 1.11
N ALA A 40 -9.46 -2.86 0.35
CA ALA A 40 -10.80 -3.44 0.17
C ALA A 40 -11.38 -4.02 1.48
N CYS A 41 -10.53 -4.54 2.37
CA CYS A 41 -10.95 -5.11 3.66
C CYS A 41 -11.57 -4.09 4.62
N GLY A 42 -11.38 -2.79 4.40
CA GLY A 42 -12.03 -1.75 5.19
C GLY A 42 -11.66 -1.76 6.68
N LEU A 43 -10.46 -2.23 7.02
CA LEU A 43 -9.95 -2.37 8.39
C LEU A 43 -10.28 -1.16 9.26
N ARG A 44 -10.78 -1.45 10.46
CA ARG A 44 -11.02 -0.48 11.52
C ARG A 44 -10.28 -0.96 12.77
N PHE A 45 -9.30 -0.20 13.23
CA PHE A 45 -8.51 -0.50 14.44
C PHE A 45 -9.29 -0.21 15.72
N HIS A 46 -10.55 -0.64 15.82
CA HIS A 46 -11.37 -0.39 17.01
C HIS A 46 -10.92 -1.18 18.25
N ARG A 47 -10.06 -2.20 18.07
CA ARG A 47 -9.62 -3.10 19.15
C ARG A 47 -8.10 -3.35 19.22
N GLY A 48 -7.30 -2.56 18.50
CA GLY A 48 -5.84 -2.68 18.50
C GLY A 48 -5.26 -3.50 17.34
N LEU A 49 -3.93 -3.63 17.35
CA LEU A 49 -3.13 -4.19 16.25
C LEU A 49 -3.30 -5.71 16.09
N GLU A 50 -3.35 -6.45 17.21
CA GLU A 50 -3.51 -7.92 17.20
C GLU A 50 -4.83 -8.34 16.56
N ASP A 51 -5.94 -7.74 16.99
CA ASP A 51 -7.27 -7.97 16.41
C ASP A 51 -7.33 -7.60 14.92
N ALA A 52 -6.60 -6.57 14.50
CA ALA A 52 -6.51 -6.18 13.09
C ALA A 52 -5.74 -7.22 12.26
N LEU A 53 -4.65 -7.78 12.80
CA LEU A 53 -3.89 -8.85 12.17
C LEU A 53 -4.70 -10.15 12.10
N GLU A 54 -5.41 -10.52 13.15
CA GLU A 54 -6.32 -11.67 13.13
C GLU A 54 -7.43 -11.48 12.10
N PHE A 55 -8.06 -10.31 12.06
CA PHE A 55 -9.05 -10.00 11.04
C PHE A 55 -8.47 -10.12 9.63
N LEU A 56 -7.25 -9.60 9.40
CA LEU A 56 -6.58 -9.76 8.11
C LEU A 56 -6.33 -11.22 7.76
N LYS A 57 -5.91 -12.05 8.72
CA LYS A 57 -5.72 -13.48 8.50
C LYS A 57 -7.00 -14.21 8.09
N THR A 58 -8.17 -13.71 8.50
CA THR A 58 -9.47 -14.27 8.06
C THR A 58 -9.94 -13.79 6.68
N ARG A 59 -9.36 -12.70 6.16
CA ARG A 59 -9.80 -12.06 4.90
C ARG A 59 -8.80 -12.21 3.76
N LEU A 60 -7.51 -12.18 4.09
CA LEU A 60 -6.41 -12.33 3.15
C LEU A 60 -5.93 -13.77 3.17
N SER A 61 -5.73 -14.34 1.98
CA SER A 61 -5.00 -15.59 1.86
C SER A 61 -3.54 -15.42 2.30
N ALA A 62 -2.88 -16.51 2.70
CA ALA A 62 -1.46 -16.53 3.00
C ALA A 62 -0.58 -15.95 1.87
N PHE A 63 -1.05 -16.07 0.61
CA PHE A 63 -0.39 -15.51 -0.56
C PHE A 63 -0.34 -13.96 -0.58
N HIS A 64 -1.17 -13.29 0.22
CA HIS A 64 -1.18 -11.83 0.36
C HIS A 64 -0.64 -11.36 1.71
N LEU A 65 -0.77 -12.19 2.76
CA LEU A 65 -0.23 -11.87 4.08
C LEU A 65 1.30 -11.79 4.08
N VAL A 66 1.98 -12.77 3.47
CA VAL A 66 3.45 -12.78 3.44
C VAL A 66 4.02 -11.56 2.69
N PRO A 67 3.56 -11.20 1.48
CA PRO A 67 4.00 -9.96 0.83
C PRO A 67 3.67 -8.69 1.60
N LEU A 68 2.58 -8.68 2.39
CA LEU A 68 2.24 -7.54 3.24
C LEU A 68 3.21 -7.41 4.41
N GLU A 69 3.55 -8.51 5.09
CA GLU A 69 4.54 -8.54 6.16
C GLU A 69 5.92 -8.07 5.66
N MET A 70 6.37 -8.59 4.52
CA MET A 70 7.62 -8.15 3.87
C MET A 70 7.60 -6.65 3.52
N LEU A 71 6.44 -6.11 3.11
CA LEU A 71 6.29 -4.69 2.79
C LEU A 71 6.42 -3.83 4.06
N LEU A 72 5.81 -4.25 5.17
CA LEU A 72 5.93 -3.55 6.46
C LEU A 72 7.39 -3.54 6.93
N GLU A 73 8.07 -4.69 6.85
CA GLU A 73 9.49 -4.81 7.19
C GLU A 73 10.37 -3.91 6.31
N SER A 74 10.16 -3.92 4.99
CA SER A 74 10.98 -3.16 4.04
C SER A 74 10.80 -1.64 4.15
N THR A 75 9.60 -1.19 4.56
CA THR A 75 9.30 0.25 4.67
C THR A 75 9.51 0.79 6.09
N GLY A 76 9.58 -0.10 7.09
CA GLY A 76 9.61 0.27 8.50
C GLY A 76 8.27 0.79 9.03
N PHE A 77 7.19 0.74 8.23
CA PHE A 77 5.86 1.11 8.68
C PHE A 77 5.22 -0.02 9.47
N ASP A 78 4.48 0.34 10.53
CA ASP A 78 3.52 -0.58 11.13
C ASP A 78 2.22 -0.65 10.30
N LEU A 79 1.43 -1.69 10.57
CA LEU A 79 0.19 -1.94 9.84
C LEU A 79 -0.82 -0.79 9.99
N GLU A 80 -0.87 -0.14 11.16
CA GLU A 80 -1.80 0.95 11.42
C GLU A 80 -1.47 2.17 10.56
N THR A 81 -0.20 2.53 10.50
CA THR A 81 0.37 3.59 9.68
C THR A 81 0.13 3.30 8.21
N LEU A 82 0.44 2.09 7.76
CA LEU A 82 0.18 1.68 6.38
C LEU A 82 -1.30 1.87 6.03
N VAL A 83 -2.23 1.35 6.84
CA VAL A 83 -3.66 1.50 6.59
C VAL A 83 -4.10 2.97 6.60
N LYS A 84 -3.65 3.78 7.55
CA LYS A 84 -3.97 5.22 7.60
C LYS A 84 -3.51 5.93 6.33
N LEU A 85 -2.29 5.65 5.88
CA LEU A 85 -1.70 6.25 4.69
C LEU A 85 -2.47 5.86 3.42
N VAL A 86 -2.88 4.59 3.28
CA VAL A 86 -3.45 4.11 2.03
C VAL A 86 -4.99 4.17 1.96
N LYS A 87 -5.71 4.13 3.08
CA LYS A 87 -7.17 3.84 3.11
C LYS A 87 -8.03 4.79 2.29
N ARG A 88 -7.70 6.08 2.25
CA ARG A 88 -8.50 7.11 1.55
C ARG A 88 -7.85 7.67 0.30
N VAL A 89 -6.67 7.16 -0.06
CA VAL A 89 -5.92 7.65 -1.20
C VAL A 89 -6.39 6.91 -2.46
N PRO A 90 -6.90 7.58 -3.49
CA PRO A 90 -7.25 6.93 -4.74
C PRO A 90 -6.04 6.23 -5.36
N VAL A 91 -6.28 5.17 -6.13
CA VAL A 91 -5.20 4.43 -6.81
C VAL A 91 -5.46 4.34 -8.30
N ILE A 92 -4.39 4.45 -9.07
CA ILE A 92 -4.36 4.24 -10.50
C ILE A 92 -3.85 2.82 -10.74
N LEU A 93 -4.69 1.98 -11.35
CA LEU A 93 -4.35 0.62 -11.78
C LEU A 93 -3.81 0.62 -13.22
N LYS A 94 -2.90 1.54 -13.51
CA LYS A 94 -2.23 1.71 -14.81
C LYS A 94 -0.75 2.00 -14.58
N ALA A 95 0.07 1.71 -15.58
CA ALA A 95 1.45 2.19 -15.60
C ALA A 95 1.47 3.72 -15.59
N ARG A 96 2.28 4.37 -14.74
CA ARG A 96 2.71 5.76 -15.05
C ARG A 96 3.40 5.70 -16.40
N PRO A 97 3.17 6.65 -17.30
CA PRO A 97 4.13 6.89 -18.36
C PRO A 97 5.48 7.10 -17.68
N SER A 98 6.44 6.21 -17.88
CA SER A 98 7.83 6.50 -17.60
C SER A 98 8.16 7.71 -18.47
N GLY A 99 8.40 8.86 -17.84
CA GLY A 99 8.66 10.10 -18.56
C GLY A 99 9.84 9.93 -19.51
N ALA A 100 9.55 9.67 -20.79
CA ALA A 100 10.36 10.18 -21.86
C ALA A 100 9.87 11.61 -22.09
N ASN A 101 10.59 12.57 -21.53
CA ASN A 101 10.42 13.97 -21.88
C ASN A 101 10.73 14.16 -23.37
N HIS A 102 9.88 14.97 -24.02
CA HIS A 102 10.09 15.78 -25.22
C HIS A 102 11.25 15.43 -26.17
N THR A 103 10.96 15.18 -27.45
CA THR A 103 11.26 16.14 -28.54
C THR A 103 10.55 15.78 -29.86
N GLN A 104 9.92 16.81 -30.43
CA GLN A 104 9.47 17.03 -31.82
C GLN A 104 8.36 16.16 -32.41
#